data_AF-A0A929JY01-F1
#
_entry.id   AF-A0A929JY01-F1
#
_cell.length_a   1.000
_cell.length_b   1.000
_cell.length_c   1.000
_cell.angle_alpha   90.00
_cell.angle_beta   90.00
_cell.angle_gamma   90.00
#
_symmetry.space_group_name_H-M   'P 1'
#
loop_
_entity.id
_entity.type
_entity.pdbx_description
1 polymer ?
#
loop_
_entity_poly.entity_id
_entity_poly.type
_entity_poly.pdbx_seq_one_letter_code
_entity_poly.pdbx_strand_id
1 'polypeptide(L)' 'MKHILILLLDVVLAVLLFSWAAANISKPSNLYVGIGIFQAVLGLVFVFYIIRYIYRKLT' A
#
# COMPACT_ATOMS: atom_id res chain seq x y z
N MET A 1 22.12 4.53 -4.71
CA MET A 1 21.67 3.13 -4.52
C MET A 1 20.65 2.97 -3.38
N LYS A 2 20.88 3.55 -2.19
CA LYS A 2 19.95 3.42 -1.04
C LYS A 2 18.50 3.85 -1.32
N HIS A 3 18.29 4.94 -2.06
CA HIS A 3 16.94 5.45 -2.38
C HIS A 3 16.10 4.55 -3.29
N ILE A 4 16.74 3.82 -4.21
CA ILE A 4 16.04 2.88 -5.10
C ILE A 4 15.56 1.68 -4.29
N LEU A 5 16.38 1.23 -3.34
CA LEU A 5 16.08 0.08 -2.48
C LEU A 5 14.91 0.37 -1.54
N ILE A 6 14.83 1.58 -0.98
CA ILE A 6 13.69 2.04 -0.16
C ILE A 6 12.41 2.08 -0.98
N LEU A 7 12.46 2.66 -2.19
CA LEU A 7 11.29 2.78 -3.06
C LEU A 7 10.75 1.41 -3.49
N LEU A 8 11.65 0.46 -3.74
CA LEU A 8 11.27 -0.92 -4.06
C LEU A 8 10.58 -1.60 -2.87
N LEU A 9 11.06 -1.35 -1.65
CA LEU A 9 10.48 -1.87 -0.41
C LEU A 9 9.08 -1.29 -0.15
N ASP A 10 8.88 0.01 -0.42
CA ASP A 10 7.58 0.67 -0.31
C ASP A 10 6.56 0.11 -1.31
N VAL A 11 7.00 -0.19 -2.55
CA VAL A 11 6.15 -0.85 -3.55
C VAL A 11 5.75 -2.25 -3.11
N VAL A 12 6.69 -3.06 -2.62
CA VAL A 12 6.40 -4.41 -2.10
C VAL A 12 5.42 -4.34 -0.93
N LEU A 13 5.61 -3.39 -0.01
CA LEU A 13 4.72 -3.18 1.13
C LEU A 13 3.30 -2.80 0.67
N ALA A 14 3.17 -1.92 -0.33
CA ALA A 14 1.89 -1.55 -0.89
C ALA A 14 1.15 -2.76 -1.50
N VAL A 15 1.85 -3.59 -2.27
CA VAL A 15 1.28 -4.81 -2.87
C VAL A 15 0.81 -5.79 -1.79
N LEU A 16 1.59 -5.97 -0.72
CA LEU A 16 1.22 -6.82 0.41
C LEU A 16 -0.04 -6.29 1.12
N LEU A 17 -0.11 -4.99 1.37
CA LEU A 17 -1.27 -4.34 1.99
C LEU A 17 -2.54 -4.54 1.15
N PHE A 18 -2.46 -4.38 -0.18
CA PHE A 18 -3.62 -4.63 -1.05
C PHE A 18 -4.01 -6.11 -1.12
N SER A 19 -3.03 -7.01 -1.14
CA SER A 19 -3.30 -8.46 -1.15
C SER A 19 -3.99 -8.91 0.13
N TRP A 20 -3.55 -8.41 1.29
CA TRP A 20 -4.16 -8.69 2.58
C TRP A 20 -5.53 -8.01 2.72
N ALA A 21 -5.67 -6.79 2.21
CA ALA A 21 -6.95 -6.10 2.15
C ALA A 21 -7.99 -6.93 1.40
N ALA A 22 -7.65 -7.40 0.19
CA ALA A 22 -8.53 -8.24 -0.61
C ALA A 22 -8.94 -9.53 0.12
N ALA A 23 -7.97 -10.21 0.75
CA ALA A 23 -8.22 -11.45 1.50
C ALA A 23 -9.08 -11.25 2.76
N ASN A 24 -9.07 -10.04 3.35
CA ASN A 24 -9.85 -9.72 4.54
C ASN A 24 -11.24 -9.17 4.19
N ILE A 25 -11.38 -8.45 3.08
CA ILE A 25 -12.68 -7.98 2.56
C ILE A 25 -13.56 -9.16 2.11
N SER A 26 -12.96 -10.24 1.62
CA SER A 26 -13.71 -11.44 1.21
C SER A 26 -14.22 -12.29 2.39
N LYS A 27 -13.92 -11.94 3.64
CA LYS A 27 -14.37 -12.69 4.83
C LYS A 27 -15.76 -12.23 5.27
N PRO A 28 -16.62 -13.14 5.76
CA PRO A 28 -18.00 -12.81 6.14
C PRO A 28 -18.14 -12.01 7.44
N SER A 29 -17.06 -11.82 8.21
CA SER A 29 -17.11 -11.08 9.47
C SER A 29 -16.74 -9.60 9.28
N ASN A 30 -17.61 -8.72 9.76
CA ASN A 30 -17.50 -7.26 9.66
C ASN A 30 -16.19 -6.72 10.21
N LEU A 31 -15.61 -7.39 11.22
CA LEU A 31 -14.32 -6.99 11.79
C LEU A 31 -13.18 -7.17 10.78
N TYR A 32 -13.15 -8.29 10.06
CA TYR A 32 -12.13 -8.54 9.03
C TYR A 32 -12.34 -7.62 7.82
N VAL A 33 -13.59 -7.36 7.42
CA VAL A 33 -13.88 -6.39 6.35
C VAL A 33 -13.36 -5.00 6.72
N GLY A 34 -13.59 -4.55 7.97
CA GLY A 34 -13.06 -3.27 8.46
C GLY A 34 -11.53 -3.21 8.43
N ILE A 35 -10.85 -4.27 8.86
CA ILE A 35 -9.39 -4.38 8.78
C ILE A 35 -8.91 -4.34 7.32
N GLY A 36 -9.63 -5.01 6.41
CA GLY A 36 -9.29 -5.03 5.00
C GLY A 36 -9.43 -3.67 4.33
N ILE A 37 -10.50 -2.93 4.62
CA ILE A 37 -10.68 -1.54 4.14
C ILE A 37 -9.55 -0.65 4.67
N PHE A 38 -9.21 -0.75 5.96
CA PHE A 38 -8.11 0.00 6.55
C PHE A 38 -6.76 -0.29 5.86
N GLN A 39 -6.48 -1.57 5.58
CA GLN A 39 -5.28 -1.98 4.85
C GLN A 39 -5.24 -1.43 3.42
N ALA A 40 -6.38 -1.40 2.71
CA ALA A 40 -6.48 -0.82 1.38
C ALA A 40 -6.20 0.69 1.38
N VAL A 41 -6.73 1.42 2.36
CA VAL A 41 -6.47 2.86 2.53
C VAL A 41 -5.00 3.13 2.80
N LEU A 42 -4.36 2.35 3.69
CA LEU A 42 -2.92 2.45 3.93
C LEU A 42 -2.10 2.16 2.67
N GLY A 43 -2.47 1.13 1.90
CA GLY A 43 -1.84 0.81 0.61
C GLY A 43 -1.92 1.99 -0.37
N LEU A 44 -3.08 2.64 -0.48
CA LEU A 44 -3.26 3.83 -1.31
C LEU A 44 -2.37 5.00 -0.86
N VAL A 45 -2.25 5.25 0.44
CA VAL A 45 -1.39 6.30 0.99
C VAL A 45 0.08 6.07 0.61
N PHE A 46 0.55 4.82 0.72
CA PHE A 46 1.91 4.45 0.31
C PHE A 46 2.14 4.68 -1.18
N VAL A 47 1.21 4.25 -2.04
CA VAL A 47 1.29 4.49 -3.49
C VAL A 47 1.35 5.99 -3.80
N PHE A 48 0.52 6.80 -3.13
CA PHE A 48 0.51 8.25 -3.32
C PHE A 48 1.84 8.89 -2.92
N TYR A 49 2.45 8.42 -1.84
CA TYR A 49 3.76 8.89 -1.38
C TYR A 49 4.87 8.57 -2.40
N ILE A 50 4.86 7.35 -2.95
CA ILE A 50 5.80 6.92 -3.99
C ILE A 50 5.65 7.79 -5.25
N ILE A 51 4.41 8.00 -5.71
CA ILE A 51 4.14 8.83 -6.90
C ILE A 51 4.63 10.26 -6.67
N ARG A 52 4.31 10.87 -5.51
CA ARG A 52 4.77 12.21 -5.15
C ARG A 52 6.29 12.30 -5.10
N TYR A 53 6.95 11.28 -4.56
CA TYR A 53 8.40 11.21 -4.49
C TYR A 53 9.03 11.17 -5.89
N ILE A 54 8.50 10.34 -6.79
CA ILE A 54 8.96 10.25 -8.18
C ILE A 54 8.74 11.59 -8.91
N TYR A 55 7.57 12.19 -8.76
CA TYR A 55 7.23 13.48 -9.38
C TYR A 55 8.21 14.60 -8.96
N ARG A 56 8.51 14.71 -7.66
CA ARG A 56 9.48 15.68 -7.12
C ARG A 56 10.92 15.44 -7.57
N LYS A 57 11.24 14.25 -8.06
CA LYS A 57 12.58 13.93 -8.56
C LYS A 57 12.72 14.23 -10.05
N LEU A 58 11.59 14.30 -10.76
CA LEU A 58 11.53 14.59 -12.20
C LEU A 58 11.41 16.10 -12.50
N THR A 59 10.84 16.87 -11.58
CA THR A 59 10.75 18.35 -11.64
C THR A 59 11.90 18.97 -10.87
#